data_AF-A0A9P5PSR8-F1
#
_entry.id   AF-A0A9P5PSR8-F1
#
_cell.length_a   1.000
_cell.length_b   1.000
_cell.length_c   1.000
_cell.angle_alpha   90.00
_cell.angle_beta   90.00
_cell.angle_gamma   90.00
#
_symmetry.space_group_name_H-M   'P 1'
#
loop_
_entity.id
_entity.type
_entity.pdbx_description
1 polymer ?
#
loop_
_entity_poly.entity_id
_entity_poly.type
_entity_poly.pdbx_seq_one_letter_code
_entity_poly.pdbx_strand_id
1 'polypeptide(L)' 'MGANGGEILVKFTGDSGITSTFVEIIGHVVDATTVKKMGVINLKYDLNLQVANKVIKNIHDPRFFSTIFS' A
#
# COMPACT_ATOMS: atom_id res chain seq x y z
N MET A 1 6.09 -1.13 -8.12
CA MET A 1 6.94 -0.34 -7.22
C MET A 1 6.05 0.40 -6.22
N GLY A 2 6.47 0.50 -4.96
CA GLY A 2 5.76 1.26 -3.94
C GLY A 2 5.93 2.77 -4.10
N ALA A 3 5.19 3.54 -3.31
CA ALA A 3 5.15 5.00 -3.41
C ALA A 3 6.49 5.72 -3.11
N ASN A 4 7.46 5.02 -2.53
CA ASN A 4 8.83 5.49 -2.27
C ASN A 4 9.85 4.96 -3.31
N GLY A 5 9.41 4.26 -4.35
CA GLY A 5 10.29 3.60 -5.33
C GLY A 5 10.82 2.23 -4.89
N GLY A 6 10.45 1.74 -3.69
CA GLY A 6 10.81 0.39 -3.25
C GLY A 6 10.06 -0.71 -4.02
N GLU A 7 10.58 -1.93 -3.97
CA GLU A 7 9.94 -3.11 -4.57
C GLU A 7 9.36 -4.02 -3.48
N ILE A 8 8.19 -4.60 -3.76
CA ILE A 8 7.47 -5.47 -2.85
C ILE A 8 6.98 -6.69 -3.64
N LEU A 9 7.21 -7.87 -3.11
CA LEU A 9 6.69 -9.13 -3.62
C LEU A 9 5.31 -9.41 -3.02
N VAL A 10 4.31 -9.56 -3.88
CA VAL A 10 2.94 -9.90 -3.45
C VAL A 10 2.68 -11.36 -3.73
N LYS A 11 2.45 -12.16 -2.69
CA LYS A 11 2.10 -13.58 -2.81
C LYS A 11 0.59 -13.73 -2.69
N PHE A 12 -0.02 -14.42 -3.67
CA PHE A 12 -1.44 -14.73 -3.70
C PHE A 12 -1.68 -16.14 -4.23
N THR A 13 -2.80 -16.74 -3.82
CA THR A 13 -3.28 -18.02 -4.34
C THR A 13 -4.48 -17.77 -5.26
N GLY A 14 -4.51 -18.42 -6.42
CA GLY A 14 -5.59 -18.23 -7.41
C GLY A 14 -5.41 -16.93 -8.22
N ASP A 15 -6.51 -16.28 -8.58
CA ASP A 15 -6.48 -15.04 -9.36
C ASP A 15 -5.89 -13.88 -8.56
N SER A 16 -5.06 -13.08 -9.24
CA SER A 16 -4.51 -11.84 -8.72
C SER A 16 -5.60 -10.79 -8.50
N GLY A 17 -6.63 -10.74 -9.36
CA GLY A 17 -7.63 -9.66 -9.39
C GLY A 17 -7.07 -8.28 -9.73
N ILE A 18 -5.81 -8.20 -10.20
CA ILE A 18 -5.12 -6.95 -10.56
C ILE A 18 -5.47 -6.63 -12.02
N THR A 19 -6.12 -5.48 -12.21
CA THR A 19 -6.53 -5.00 -13.54
C THR A 19 -6.09 -3.57 -13.83
N SER A 20 -5.49 -2.89 -12.84
CA SER A 20 -5.06 -1.50 -12.94
C SER A 20 -3.57 -1.33 -12.62
N THR A 21 -2.98 -0.25 -13.12
CA THR A 21 -1.57 0.10 -12.88
C THR A 21 -1.30 0.41 -11.41
N PHE A 22 -2.25 1.09 -10.76
CA PHE A 22 -2.19 1.37 -9.34
C PHE A 22 -3.20 0.47 -8.63
N VAL A 23 -2.73 -0.23 -7.59
CA VAL A 23 -3.54 -1.10 -6.77
C VAL A 23 -3.22 -0.90 -5.30
N GLU A 24 -4.25 -1.03 -4.46
CA GLU A 24 -4.08 -1.18 -3.03
C GLU A 24 -4.16 -2.67 -2.68
N ILE A 25 -3.07 -3.19 -2.11
CA ILE A 25 -3.00 -4.59 -1.65
C ILE A 25 -3.27 -4.60 -0.15
N ILE A 26 -4.32 -5.32 0.25
CA ILE A 26 -4.68 -5.53 1.66
C ILE A 26 -4.25 -6.94 2.02
N GLY A 27 -3.48 -7.11 3.09
CA GLY A 27 -3.00 -8.43 3.49
C GLY A 27 -2.11 -8.43 4.72
N HIS A 28 -1.55 -9.60 5.02
CA HIS A 28 -0.65 -9.79 6.14
C HIS A 28 0.81 -9.64 5.68
N VAL A 29 1.59 -8.83 6.39
CA VAL A 29 3.04 -8.69 6.13
C VAL A 29 3.74 -9.96 6.61
N VAL A 30 4.47 -10.64 5.73
CA VAL A 30 5.20 -11.88 6.05
C VAL A 30 6.66 -11.56 6.39
N ASP A 31 7.26 -10.64 5.63
CA ASP A 31 8.60 -10.10 5.86
C ASP A 31 8.69 -8.67 5.29
N ALA A 32 9.85 -8.04 5.41
CA ALA A 32 10.08 -6.64 5.01
C ALA A 32 9.70 -6.32 3.55
N THR A 33 9.65 -7.34 2.68
CA THR A 33 9.37 -7.18 1.25
C THR A 33 8.22 -8.03 0.76
N THR A 34 7.55 -8.80 1.62
CA THR A 34 6.52 -9.76 1.22
C THR A 34 5.19 -9.52 1.95
N VAL A 35 4.12 -9.44 1.17
CA VAL A 35 2.75 -9.41 1.68
C VAL A 35 1.97 -10.63 1.17
N LYS A 36 1.28 -11.34 2.07
CA LYS A 36 0.29 -12.36 1.73
C LYS A 36 -1.06 -11.66 1.48
N LYS A 37 -1.46 -11.59 0.20
CA LYS A 37 -2.69 -10.91 -0.24
C LYS A 37 -3.94 -11.52 0.40
N MET A 38 -4.82 -10.68 0.93
CA MET A 38 -6.20 -11.01 1.29
C MET A 38 -7.22 -10.30 0.37
N GLY A 39 -6.89 -9.11 -0.11
CA GLY A 39 -7.73 -8.35 -1.03
C GLY A 39 -6.90 -7.44 -1.95
N VAL A 40 -7.55 -6.99 -3.03
CA VAL A 40 -7.00 -6.00 -3.97
C VAL A 40 -8.07 -4.99 -4.32
N ILE A 41 -7.70 -3.71 -4.32
CA ILE A 41 -8.53 -2.62 -4.85
C ILE A 41 -7.80 -2.04 -6.05
N ASN A 42 -8.47 -2.05 -7.20
CA ASN A 42 -7.95 -1.45 -8.43
C ASN A 42 -8.23 0.05 -8.42
N LEU A 43 -7.18 0.86 -8.40
CA LEU A 43 -7.27 2.33 -8.31
C LEU A 43 -7.27 2.94 -9.72
N LYS A 44 -7.83 4.15 -9.84
CA LYS A 44 -7.89 4.89 -11.11
C LYS A 44 -6.53 5.47 -11.51
N TYR A 45 -6.42 5.89 -12.77
CA TYR A 45 -5.17 6.22 -13.46
C TYR A 45 -4.45 7.49 -13.00
N ASP A 46 -5.06 8.30 -12.12
CA ASP A 46 -4.58 9.64 -11.73
C ASP A 46 -4.01 9.71 -10.30
N LEU A 47 -3.56 8.59 -9.74
CA LEU A 47 -3.02 8.55 -8.38
C LEU A 47 -1.62 9.17 -8.29
N ASN A 48 -1.49 10.24 -7.49
CA ASN A 48 -0.19 10.81 -7.14
C ASN A 48 0.45 10.06 -5.97
N LEU A 49 1.36 9.13 -6.28
CA LEU A 49 2.08 8.34 -5.27
C LEU A 49 2.96 9.18 -4.34
N GLN A 50 3.46 10.34 -4.77
CA GLN A 50 4.27 11.21 -3.90
C GLN A 50 3.43 11.81 -2.78
N VAL A 51 2.21 12.26 -3.10
CA VAL A 51 1.26 12.78 -2.12
C VAL A 51 0.82 11.66 -1.18
N ALA A 52 0.49 10.48 -1.71
CA ALA A 52 0.12 9.31 -0.91
C ALA A 52 1.23 8.95 0.10
N ASN A 53 2.49 8.89 -0.35
CA ASN A 53 3.64 8.63 0.52
C ASN A 53 3.80 9.71 1.61
N LYS A 54 3.59 10.98 1.28
CA LYS A 54 3.66 12.09 2.25
C LYS A 54 2.58 11.97 3.32
N VAL A 55 1.36 11.63 2.93
CA VAL A 55 0.26 11.40 3.87
C VAL A 55 0.56 10.22 4.80
N ILE A 56 1.06 9.10 4.26
CA ILE A 56 1.46 7.94 5.07
C ILE A 56 2.56 8.32 6.08
N LYS A 57 3.56 9.10 5.68
CA LYS A 57 4.60 9.58 6.60
C LYS A 57 4.04 10.47 7.70
N ASN A 58 3.11 11.37 7.38
CA ASN A 58 2.46 12.22 8.38
C ASN A 58 1.61 11.40 9.35
N ILE A 59 0.90 10.37 8.87
CA ILE A 59 0.13 9.45 9.72
C ILE A 59 1.03 8.81 10.78
N HIS A 60 2.22 8.35 10.39
CA HIS A 60 3.18 7.71 11.30
C HIS A 60 4.06 8.69 12.07
N ASP A 61 3.92 10.00 11.84
CA ASP A 61 4.64 11.00 12.61
C ASP A 61 4.05 11.06 14.03
N PRO A 62 4.86 10.90 15.09
CA PRO A 62 4.37 10.92 16.46
C PRO A 62 3.56 12.18 16.82
N ARG A 63 3.80 13.30 16.13
CA ARG A 63 3.09 14.56 16.34
C ARG A 63 1.63 14.52 15.86
N PHE A 64 1.31 13.63 14.93
CA PHE A 64 -0.03 13.55 14.30
C PHE A 64 -0.72 12.20 14.54
N PHE A 65 0.02 11.13 14.84
CA PHE A 65 -0.52 9.79 15.04
C PHE A 65 -1.65 9.76 16.09
N SER A 66 -1.42 10.35 17.27
CA SER A 66 -2.42 10.39 18.34
C SER A 66 -3.65 11.22 17.99
N THR A 67 -3.51 12.23 17.13
CA THR A 67 -4.64 13.09 16.74
C THR A 67 -5.53 12.43 15.69
N ILE A 68 -4.98 11.52 14.88
CA ILE A 68 -5.69 10.89 13.76
C ILE A 68 -6.23 9.50 14.15
N PHE A 69 -5.54 8.75 15.01
CA PHE A 69 -5.84 7.33 15.27
C PHE A 69 -5.99 6.94 16.75
N SER A 70 -6.02 7.91 17.69
CA SER A 70 -6.30 7.65 19.11
C SER A 70 -7.75 7.91 19.49
#